data_AF-A0A537C6Q9-F1
#
_entry.id   AF-A0A537C6Q9-F1
#
_cell.length_a   1.000
_cell.length_b   1.000
_cell.length_c   1.000
_cell.angle_alpha   90.00
_cell.angle_beta   90.00
_cell.angle_gamma   90.00
#
_symmetry.space_group_name_H-M   'P 1'
#
loop_
_entity.id
_entity.type
_entity.pdbx_description
1 polymer ?
#
loop_
_entity_poly.entity_id
_entity_poly.type
_entity_poly.pdbx_seq_one_letter_code
_entity_poly.pdbx_strand_id
1 'polypeptide(L)'
;MRRVLLSLVALGFAVAAAAATPEDRLSAVFDAIEANRVDEALKRVDALLRDYPNFRLAYLVRGDLLLARSRPLLTFGNVVKTVPQDRIEGLREEALARLRAMRARPSEDRLPRYVLQLHPGQKHVLVVDSRRSRLYVFGNDQ
;
A
#
# COMPACT_ATOMS: atom_id res chain seq x y z
N MET A 1 -4.53 9.85 -60.08
CA MET A 1 -3.74 9.07 -59.10
C MET A 1 -3.31 10.00 -57.99
N ARG A 2 -3.83 9.87 -56.76
CA ARG A 2 -3.52 10.77 -55.64
C ARG A 2 -3.24 9.90 -54.42
N ARG A 3 -1.96 9.72 -54.09
CA ARG A 3 -1.49 8.90 -52.96
C ARG A 3 -1.65 9.72 -51.68
N VAL A 4 -2.48 9.24 -50.75
CA VAL A 4 -2.60 9.80 -49.40
C VAL A 4 -1.60 9.06 -48.53
N LEU A 5 -0.58 9.76 -48.02
CA LEU A 5 0.30 9.25 -46.97
C LEU A 5 -0.46 9.31 -45.63
N LEU A 6 -0.72 8.15 -45.05
CA LEU A 6 -1.16 8.02 -43.66
C LEU A 6 0.07 8.01 -42.76
N SER A 7 0.31 9.11 -42.06
CA SER A 7 1.28 9.18 -40.97
C SER A 7 0.66 8.57 -39.72
N LEU A 8 1.14 7.39 -39.32
CA LEU A 8 0.77 6.73 -38.07
C LEU A 8 1.56 7.35 -36.92
N VAL A 9 0.93 8.21 -36.11
CA VAL A 9 1.53 8.71 -34.86
C VAL A 9 1.19 7.71 -33.77
N ALA A 10 2.17 6.88 -33.38
CA ALA A 10 2.06 6.06 -32.18
C ALA A 10 2.40 6.93 -30.96
N LEU A 11 1.37 7.36 -30.21
CA LEU A 11 1.56 7.91 -28.87
C LEU A 11 1.91 6.74 -27.94
N GLY A 12 3.19 6.63 -27.58
CA GLY A 12 3.62 5.72 -26.52
C GLY A 12 3.09 6.20 -25.17
N PHE A 13 2.13 5.47 -24.60
CA PHE A 13 1.82 5.61 -23.18
C PHE A 13 2.98 5.04 -22.37
N ALA A 14 3.82 5.92 -21.83
CA ALA A 14 4.77 5.53 -20.80
C ALA A 14 3.98 5.13 -19.55
N VAL A 15 3.96 3.84 -19.24
CA VAL A 15 3.47 3.35 -17.95
C VAL A 15 4.44 3.88 -16.90
N ALA A 16 4.07 4.98 -16.24
CA ALA A 16 4.82 5.48 -15.11
C ALA A 16 4.86 4.38 -14.04
N ALA A 17 6.06 3.86 -13.75
CA ALA A 17 6.25 2.96 -12.63
C ALA A 17 5.67 3.63 -11.38
N ALA A 18 4.64 3.04 -10.78
CA ALA A 18 4.01 3.60 -9.61
C ALA A 18 5.07 3.77 -8.52
N ALA A 19 5.29 5.01 -8.07
CA ALA A 19 6.20 5.29 -6.98
C ALA A 19 5.78 4.47 -5.75
N ALA A 20 6.75 3.85 -5.06
CA ALA A 20 6.50 3.02 -3.90
C ALA A 20 5.69 3.79 -2.86
N THR A 21 4.52 3.24 -2.49
CA THR A 21 3.60 3.84 -1.53
C THR A 21 4.24 3.90 -0.13
N PRO A 22 3.76 4.79 0.77
CA PRO A 22 4.25 4.79 2.16
C PRO A 22 4.06 3.42 2.83
N GLU A 23 3.01 2.68 2.45
CA GLU A 23 2.78 1.34 2.95
C GLU A 23 3.75 0.29 2.34
N ASP A 24 4.17 0.41 1.07
CA ASP A 24 5.24 -0.44 0.48
C ASP A 24 6.56 -0.26 1.25
N ARG A 25 6.90 1.00 1.51
CA ARG A 25 8.10 1.36 2.27
C ARG A 25 8.04 0.86 3.71
N LEU A 26 6.85 0.86 4.32
CA LEU A 26 6.66 0.32 5.66
C LEU A 26 6.76 -1.21 5.69
N SER A 27 6.25 -1.93 4.68
CA SER A 27 6.52 -3.37 4.54
C SER A 27 8.02 -3.65 4.51
N ALA A 28 8.79 -2.87 3.76
CA ALA A 28 10.24 -3.01 3.74
C ALA A 28 10.93 -2.71 5.09
N VAL A 29 10.30 -1.91 5.98
CA VAL A 29 10.75 -1.76 7.37
C VAL A 29 10.51 -3.05 8.14
N PHE A 30 9.32 -3.65 8.02
CA PHE A 30 9.01 -4.92 8.68
C PHE A 30 9.92 -6.06 8.22
N ASP A 31 10.22 -6.16 6.93
CA ASP A 31 11.14 -7.19 6.41
C ASP A 31 12.55 -7.07 7.05
N ALA A 32 13.01 -5.84 7.30
CA ALA A 32 14.27 -5.60 7.99
C ALA A 32 14.20 -5.99 9.48
N ILE A 33 13.06 -5.77 10.14
CA ILE A 33 12.84 -6.19 11.53
C ILE A 33 12.82 -7.71 11.64
N GLU A 34 12.07 -8.40 10.76
CA GLU A 34 12.01 -9.86 10.70
C GLU A 34 13.39 -10.48 10.45
N ALA A 35 14.23 -9.80 9.66
CA ALA A 35 15.62 -10.19 9.43
C ALA A 35 16.59 -9.77 10.56
N ASN A 36 16.10 -9.27 11.70
CA ASN A 36 16.89 -8.77 12.83
C ASN A 36 17.89 -7.64 12.47
N ARG A 37 17.59 -6.87 11.42
CA ARG A 37 18.40 -5.73 10.93
C ARG A 37 17.82 -4.41 11.43
N VAL A 38 17.89 -4.21 12.76
CA VAL A 38 17.25 -3.07 13.45
C VAL A 38 17.75 -1.71 12.96
N ASP A 39 19.06 -1.56 12.72
CA ASP A 39 19.63 -0.30 12.21
C ASP A 39 19.14 0.03 10.78
N GLU A 40 18.95 -1.00 9.95
CA GLU A 40 18.41 -0.84 8.60
C GLU A 40 16.92 -0.46 8.67
N ALA A 41 16.15 -1.11 9.54
CA ALA A 41 14.76 -0.77 9.80
C ALA A 41 14.60 0.68 10.26
N LEU A 42 15.48 1.16 11.15
CA LEU A 42 15.47 2.54 11.64
C LEU A 42 15.77 3.55 10.52
N LYS A 43 16.79 3.28 9.70
CA LYS A 43 17.10 4.13 8.53
C LYS A 43 15.93 4.22 7.55
N ARG A 44 15.26 3.09 7.29
CA ARG A 44 14.10 3.01 6.39
C ARG A 44 12.89 3.76 6.95
N VAL A 45 12.59 3.63 8.24
CA VAL A 45 11.46 4.34 8.85
C VAL A 45 11.71 5.86 8.93
N ASP A 46 12.95 6.28 9.19
CA ASP A 46 13.31 7.71 9.17
C ASP A 46 13.17 8.29 7.75
N ALA A 47 13.57 7.55 6.71
CA ALA A 47 13.36 7.95 5.33
C ALA A 47 11.88 8.05 4.96
N LEU A 48 11.08 7.08 5.39
CA LEU A 48 9.64 7.08 5.21
C LEU A 48 8.97 8.30 5.88
N LEU A 49 9.38 8.66 7.10
CA LEU A 49 8.82 9.81 7.82
C LEU A 49 9.24 11.16 7.24
N ARG A 50 10.41 11.25 6.59
CA ARG A 50 10.81 12.44 5.83
C ARG A 50 9.88 12.68 4.65
N ASP A 51 9.55 11.62 3.92
CA ASP A 51 8.71 11.71 2.72
C ASP A 51 7.20 11.79 3.06
N TYR A 52 6.79 11.19 4.18
CA TYR A 52 5.39 11.10 4.63
C TYR A 52 5.25 11.51 6.11
N PRO A 53 5.36 12.82 6.43
CA PRO A 53 5.44 13.31 7.81
C PRO A 53 4.16 13.11 8.63
N ASN A 54 3.02 12.82 7.98
CA ASN A 54 1.74 12.55 8.66
C ASN A 54 1.45 11.05 8.84
N PHE A 55 2.40 10.18 8.51
CA PHE A 55 2.21 8.74 8.58
C PHE A 55 2.41 8.22 10.02
N ARG A 56 1.36 8.38 10.84
CA ARG A 56 1.35 8.09 12.29
C ARG A 56 1.90 6.70 12.65
N LEU A 57 1.64 5.71 11.82
CA LEU A 57 2.10 4.34 12.03
C LEU A 57 3.63 4.23 12.00
N ALA A 58 4.30 4.96 11.11
CA ALA A 58 5.76 4.97 11.06
C ALA A 58 6.38 5.60 12.31
N TYR A 59 5.71 6.58 12.95
CA TYR A 59 6.15 7.08 14.25
C TYR A 59 6.02 6.05 15.37
N LEU A 60 4.95 5.24 15.37
CA LEU A 60 4.80 4.15 16.33
C LEU A 60 5.95 3.15 16.17
N VAL A 61 6.18 2.66 14.94
CA VAL A 61 7.27 1.71 14.64
C VAL A 61 8.63 2.29 14.98
N ARG A 62 8.89 3.57 14.67
CA ARG A 62 10.13 4.26 15.07
C ARG A 62 10.32 4.28 16.58
N GLY A 63 9.25 4.56 17.33
CA GLY A 63 9.27 4.52 18.80
C GLY A 63 9.66 3.14 19.31
N ASP A 64 9.05 2.08 18.78
CA ASP A 64 9.37 0.71 19.17
C ASP A 64 10.82 0.34 18.82
N LEU A 65 11.29 0.67 17.62
CA LEU A 65 12.68 0.43 17.20
C LEU A 65 13.71 1.11 18.10
N LEU A 66 13.40 2.29 18.62
CA LEU A 66 14.27 2.98 19.59
C LEU A 66 14.28 2.27 20.94
N LEU A 67 13.14 1.73 21.38
CA LEU A 67 13.05 0.92 22.60
C LEU A 67 13.75 -0.44 22.45
N ALA A 68 13.70 -1.02 21.24
CA ALA A 68 14.29 -2.31 20.86
C ALA A 68 15.79 -2.40 21.15
N ARG A 69 16.49 -1.27 21.09
CA ARG A 69 17.92 -1.19 21.37
C ARG A 69 18.28 -1.50 22.83
N SER A 70 17.30 -1.41 23.74
CA SER A 70 17.47 -1.67 25.17
C SER A 70 16.73 -2.90 25.67
N ARG A 71 15.72 -3.40 24.93
CA ARG A 71 14.83 -4.50 25.32
C ARG A 71 14.29 -5.23 24.09
N PRO A 72 14.04 -6.55 24.11
CA PRO A 72 13.43 -7.26 22.99
C PRO A 72 12.06 -6.69 22.59
N LEU A 73 11.79 -6.60 21.28
CA LEU A 73 10.49 -6.20 20.73
C LEU A 73 9.50 -7.35 20.88
N LEU A 74 8.45 -7.15 21.68
CA LEU A 74 7.34 -8.11 21.79
C LEU A 74 6.15 -7.71 20.90
N THR A 75 5.81 -6.41 20.87
CA THR A 75 4.70 -5.85 20.08
C THR A 75 5.02 -4.41 19.64
N PHE A 76 4.33 -3.93 18.59
CA PHE A 76 4.45 -2.55 18.13
C PHE A 76 3.41 -1.61 18.77
N GLY A 77 3.82 -0.37 19.06
CA GLY A 77 3.04 0.67 19.71
C GLY A 77 2.96 0.48 21.21
N ASN A 78 4.03 0.00 21.85
CA ASN A 78 4.06 -0.19 23.31
C ASN A 78 4.39 1.15 24.00
N VAL A 79 3.45 2.09 23.89
CA VAL A 79 3.62 3.47 24.36
C VAL A 79 3.30 3.58 25.85
N VAL A 80 4.09 4.39 26.56
CA VAL A 80 3.92 4.67 28.00
C VAL A 80 2.50 5.20 28.27
N LYS A 81 1.96 4.92 29.48
CA LYS A 81 0.59 5.15 29.99
C LYS A 81 -0.08 6.51 29.70
N THR A 82 0.62 7.48 29.13
CA THR A 82 0.19 8.86 28.87
C THR A 82 -0.72 8.99 27.64
N VAL A 83 -0.80 7.98 26.77
CA VAL A 83 -1.68 7.97 25.59
C VAL A 83 -2.83 6.98 25.80
N PRO A 84 -4.10 7.35 25.51
CA PRO A 84 -5.22 6.43 25.56
C PRO A 84 -4.96 5.19 24.70
N GLN A 85 -5.00 4.01 25.32
CA GLN A 85 -4.68 2.74 24.66
C GLN A 85 -5.61 2.48 23.48
N ASP A 86 -6.90 2.77 23.61
CA ASP A 86 -7.92 2.58 22.57
C ASP A 86 -7.58 3.30 21.26
N ARG A 87 -6.98 4.49 21.34
CA ARG A 87 -6.57 5.26 20.15
C ARG A 87 -5.39 4.59 19.45
N ILE A 88 -4.43 4.06 20.22
CA ILE A 88 -3.27 3.36 19.68
C ILE A 88 -3.70 2.03 19.06
N GLU A 89 -4.63 1.33 19.72
CA GLU A 89 -5.23 0.10 19.21
C GLU A 89 -5.95 0.33 17.89
N GLY A 90 -6.81 1.36 17.78
CA GLY A 90 -7.46 1.68 16.51
C GLY A 90 -6.49 1.99 15.37
N LEU A 91 -5.41 2.73 15.65
CA LEU A 91 -4.35 2.98 14.67
C LEU A 91 -3.62 1.69 14.27
N ARG A 92 -3.39 0.78 15.21
CA ARG A 92 -2.75 -0.51 14.98
C ARG A 92 -3.65 -1.43 14.15
N GLU A 93 -4.95 -1.49 14.46
CA GLU A 93 -5.91 -2.29 13.72
C GLU A 93 -6.04 -1.81 12.27
N GLU A 94 -6.17 -0.49 12.07
CA GLU A 94 -6.21 0.11 10.73
C GLU A 94 -4.93 -0.18 9.95
N ALA A 95 -3.77 0.00 10.59
CA ALA A 95 -2.47 -0.30 10.02
C ALA A 95 -2.34 -1.75 9.55
N LEU A 96 -2.70 -2.70 10.42
CA LEU A 96 -2.66 -4.13 10.11
C LEU A 96 -3.64 -4.48 8.99
N ALA A 97 -4.83 -3.86 8.97
CA ALA A 97 -5.80 -4.05 7.88
C ALA A 97 -5.22 -3.59 6.53
N ARG A 98 -4.60 -2.42 6.46
CA ARG A 98 -3.95 -1.89 5.24
C ARG A 98 -2.79 -2.78 4.76
N LEU A 99 -1.91 -3.20 5.68
CA LEU A 99 -0.78 -4.10 5.35
C LEU A 99 -1.25 -5.46 4.84
N ARG A 100 -2.26 -6.05 5.49
CA ARG A 100 -2.87 -7.31 5.03
C ARG A 100 -3.50 -7.15 3.65
N ALA A 101 -4.21 -6.05 3.41
CA ALA A 101 -4.79 -5.76 2.12
C ALA A 101 -3.70 -5.73 1.03
N MET A 102 -2.59 -5.03 1.25
CA MET A 102 -1.48 -4.99 0.30
C MET A 102 -0.88 -6.36 0.00
N ARG A 103 -0.55 -7.16 1.03
CA ARG A 103 0.01 -8.51 0.83
C ARG A 103 -0.99 -9.43 0.11
N ALA A 104 -2.29 -9.26 0.34
CA ALA A 104 -3.35 -10.02 -0.31
C ALA A 104 -3.84 -9.36 -1.62
N ARG A 105 -2.99 -8.62 -2.33
CA ARG A 105 -3.33 -8.08 -3.66
C ARG A 105 -3.46 -9.25 -4.65
N PRO A 106 -4.66 -9.47 -5.24
CA PRO A 106 -4.83 -10.47 -6.28
C PRO A 106 -4.03 -10.03 -7.51
N SER A 107 -3.65 -11.02 -8.31
CA SER A 107 -3.08 -10.80 -9.61
C SER A 107 -4.06 -10.01 -10.50
N GLU A 108 -3.51 -9.15 -11.37
CA GLU A 108 -4.30 -8.20 -12.18
C GLU A 108 -5.20 -8.90 -13.21
N ASP A 109 -4.92 -10.16 -13.52
CA ASP A 109 -5.66 -11.04 -14.43
C ASP A 109 -6.93 -11.65 -13.80
N ARG A 110 -7.17 -11.46 -12.50
CA ARG A 110 -8.26 -12.14 -11.80
C ARG A 110 -9.49 -11.26 -11.62
N LEU A 111 -10.47 -11.45 -12.51
CA LEU A 111 -11.79 -10.83 -12.38
C LEU A 111 -12.62 -11.49 -11.26
N PRO A 112 -13.31 -10.70 -10.41
CA PRO A 112 -14.27 -11.25 -9.47
C PRO A 112 -15.40 -11.99 -10.20
N ARG A 113 -15.80 -13.16 -9.69
CA ARG A 113 -16.80 -14.05 -10.31
C ARG A 113 -18.17 -13.42 -10.59
N TYR A 114 -18.48 -12.30 -9.95
CA TYR A 114 -19.74 -11.58 -10.05
C TYR A 114 -19.70 -10.43 -11.07
N VAL A 115 -18.58 -10.19 -11.76
CA VAL A 115 -18.53 -9.25 -12.89
C VAL A 115 -19.21 -9.91 -14.10
N LEU A 116 -20.46 -9.54 -14.34
CA LEU A 116 -21.23 -9.91 -15.52
C LEU A 116 -20.73 -9.12 -16.75
N GLN A 117 -20.95 -9.66 -17.95
CA GLN A 117 -20.60 -8.98 -19.20
C GLN A 117 -21.29 -7.60 -19.27
N LEU A 118 -20.49 -6.54 -19.37
CA LEU A 118 -20.98 -5.17 -19.41
C LEU A 118 -21.58 -4.86 -20.79
N HIS A 119 -22.63 -4.03 -20.81
CA HIS A 119 -23.17 -3.51 -22.06
C HIS A 119 -22.09 -2.68 -22.79
N PRO A 120 -21.98 -2.70 -24.14
CA PRO A 120 -20.92 -1.99 -24.88
C PRO A 120 -20.85 -0.48 -24.60
N GLY A 121 -21.97 0.15 -24.21
CA GLY A 121 -22.00 1.56 -23.82
C GLY A 121 -21.41 1.86 -22.43
N GLN A 122 -21.17 0.86 -21.59
CA GLN A 122 -20.64 1.02 -20.24
C GLN A 122 -19.11 0.81 -20.27
N LYS A 123 -18.35 1.89 -20.08
CA LYS A 123 -16.88 1.86 -20.22
C LYS A 123 -16.13 1.28 -19.01
N HIS A 124 -16.72 1.34 -17.82
CA HIS A 124 -16.07 0.92 -16.58
C HIS A 124 -17.05 0.26 -15.63
N VAL A 125 -16.54 -0.63 -14.78
CA VAL A 125 -17.26 -1.15 -13.61
C VAL A 125 -16.43 -0.97 -12.34
N LEU A 126 -17.11 -0.56 -11.27
CA LEU A 126 -16.56 -0.42 -9.94
C LEU A 126 -17.00 -1.62 -9.10
N VAL A 127 -16.04 -2.34 -8.53
CA VAL A 127 -16.31 -3.44 -7.62
C VAL A 127 -15.81 -3.09 -6.23
N VAL A 128 -16.69 -3.14 -5.24
CA VAL A 128 -16.34 -2.89 -3.84
C VAL A 128 -16.31 -4.21 -3.07
N ASP A 129 -15.14 -4.58 -2.57
CA ASP A 129 -14.96 -5.67 -1.61
C ASP A 129 -14.80 -5.07 -0.20
N SER A 130 -15.91 -5.02 0.54
CA SER A 130 -15.95 -4.48 1.90
C SER A 130 -15.13 -5.31 2.90
N ARG A 131 -15.02 -6.62 2.68
CA ARG A 131 -14.25 -7.52 3.56
C ARG A 131 -12.75 -7.29 3.46
N ARG A 132 -12.29 -6.82 2.30
CA ARG A 132 -10.87 -6.52 2.04
C ARG A 132 -10.59 -5.02 1.99
N SER A 133 -11.58 -4.18 2.30
CA SER A 133 -11.52 -2.71 2.23
C SER A 133 -10.95 -2.24 0.88
N ARG A 134 -11.45 -2.80 -0.23
CA ARG A 134 -10.88 -2.58 -1.56
C ARG A 134 -11.93 -2.17 -2.60
N LEU A 135 -11.55 -1.21 -3.44
CA LEU A 135 -12.23 -0.85 -4.67
C LEU A 135 -11.40 -1.36 -5.86
N TYR A 136 -12.03 -2.08 -6.78
CA TYR A 136 -11.47 -2.44 -8.07
C TYR A 136 -12.16 -1.62 -9.17
N VAL A 137 -11.37 -1.22 -10.16
CA VAL A 137 -11.85 -0.53 -11.35
C VAL A 137 -11.46 -1.37 -12.55
N PHE A 138 -12.45 -1.83 -13.32
CA PHE A 138 -12.20 -2.58 -14.55
C PHE A 138 -12.69 -1.78 -15.75
N GLY A 139 -11.87 -1.74 -16.80
CA GLY A 139 -12.25 -1.22 -18.11
C GLY A 139 -13.05 -2.24 -18.90
N ASN A 140 -13.96 -1.76 -19.75
CA ASN A 140 -14.69 -2.57 -20.70
C ASN A 140 -14.03 -2.47 -22.08
N ASP A 141 -12.97 -3.26 -22.29
CA ASP A 141 -12.14 -3.24 -23.50
C ASP A 141 -12.68 -4.14 -24.61
N GLN A 142 -14.01 -4.15 -24.81
CA GLN A 142 -14.68 -4.86 -25.92
C GLN A 142 -14.06 -4.51 -27.28
#